data_AF-A0A2W4RMX9-F1
#
_entry.id   AF-A0A2W4RMX9-F1
#
_cell.length_a   1.000
_cell.length_b   1.000
_cell.length_c   1.000
_cell.angle_alpha   90.00
_cell.angle_beta   90.00
_cell.angle_gamma   90.00
#
_symmetry.space_group_name_H-M   'P 1'
#
loop_
_entity.id
_entity.type
_entity.pdbx_description
1 polymer ?
#
loop_
_entity_poly.entity_id
_entity_poly.type
_entity_poly.pdbx_seq_one_letter_code
_entity_poly.pdbx_strand_id
1 'polypeptide(L)'
;MVARTTKRDQRQQSRRSRASERSNAQRYWSQEVTRTSNALDLEPGVFTWDDPAAIARSLKRSAETSTRRKGTPFQSAMSMLNFYINRAGRNLPAERRRTLERAKAELRRVFHRA
;
A
#
# COMPACT_ATOMS: atom_id res chain seq x y z
N MET A 1 -19.99 -46.13 27.27
CA MET A 1 -19.07 -45.95 26.12
C MET A 1 -19.46 -44.71 25.33
N VAL A 2 -18.50 -43.80 25.12
CA VAL A 2 -18.22 -42.84 24.00
C VAL A 2 -19.41 -42.29 23.20
N ALA A 3 -19.56 -40.99 22.87
CA ALA A 3 -18.56 -40.05 22.35
C ALA A 3 -19.01 -38.58 22.44
N ARG A 4 -18.04 -37.68 22.67
CA ARG A 4 -18.21 -36.23 22.75
C ARG A 4 -17.48 -35.58 21.55
N THR A 5 -18.16 -35.41 20.43
CA THR A 5 -17.54 -34.90 19.18
C THR A 5 -17.51 -33.36 19.13
N THR A 6 -16.33 -32.83 19.45
CA THR A 6 -15.61 -31.65 18.91
C THR A 6 -16.39 -30.55 18.15
N LYS A 7 -16.92 -29.56 18.90
CA LYS A 7 -17.28 -28.21 18.40
C LYS A 7 -16.06 -27.29 18.09
N ARG A 8 -14.82 -27.79 18.15
CA ARG A 8 -13.58 -26.99 17.97
C ARG A 8 -13.12 -26.84 16.51
N ASP A 9 -13.61 -27.68 15.59
CA ASP A 9 -13.06 -27.80 14.24
C ASP A 9 -13.58 -26.71 13.26
N GLN A 10 -14.87 -26.36 13.34
CA GLN A 10 -15.48 -25.34 12.46
C GLN A 10 -14.95 -23.91 12.68
N ARG A 11 -14.37 -23.63 13.87
CA ARG A 11 -13.75 -22.33 14.19
C ARG A 11 -12.40 -22.11 13.50
N GLN A 12 -11.74 -23.17 13.03
CA GLN A 12 -10.44 -23.07 12.38
C GLN A 12 -10.56 -22.85 10.86
N GLN A 13 -11.56 -23.44 10.21
CA GLN A 13 -11.80 -23.27 8.76
C GLN A 13 -12.25 -21.84 8.40
N SER A 14 -13.12 -21.22 9.21
CA SER A 14 -13.61 -19.84 8.96
C SER A 14 -12.54 -18.73 9.12
N ARG A 15 -11.42 -19.02 9.80
CA ARG A 15 -10.32 -18.06 9.98
C ARG A 15 -9.33 -18.09 8.82
N ARG A 16 -9.15 -19.25 8.19
CA ARG A 16 -8.26 -19.43 7.01
C ARG A 16 -8.87 -18.83 5.75
N SER A 17 -10.17 -19.01 5.51
CA SER A 17 -10.88 -18.41 4.36
C SER A 17 -10.86 -16.88 4.40
N ARG A 18 -11.22 -16.28 5.54
CA ARG A 18 -11.18 -14.82 5.75
C ARG A 18 -9.80 -14.18 5.57
N ALA A 19 -8.72 -14.91 5.85
CA ALA A 19 -7.37 -14.39 5.64
C ALA A 19 -7.03 -14.30 4.14
N SER A 20 -7.40 -15.32 3.36
CA SER A 20 -7.18 -15.37 1.91
C SER A 20 -8.03 -14.35 1.13
N GLU A 21 -9.27 -14.12 1.57
CA GLU A 21 -10.19 -13.12 0.99
C GLU A 21 -9.71 -11.69 1.24
N ARG A 22 -9.16 -11.40 2.43
CA ARG A 22 -8.60 -10.08 2.76
C ARG A 22 -7.35 -9.74 1.93
N SER A 23 -6.47 -10.70 1.70
CA SER A 23 -5.29 -10.50 0.84
C SER A 23 -5.67 -10.24 -0.62
N ASN A 24 -6.73 -10.89 -1.11
CA ASN A 24 -7.23 -10.67 -2.46
C ASN A 24 -7.93 -9.30 -2.56
N ALA A 25 -8.79 -8.98 -1.58
CA ALA A 25 -9.45 -7.68 -1.51
C ALA A 25 -8.46 -6.51 -1.47
N GLN A 26 -7.34 -6.61 -0.73
CA GLN A 26 -6.29 -5.57 -0.74
C GLN A 26 -5.62 -5.40 -2.12
N ARG A 27 -5.33 -6.50 -2.81
CA ARG A 27 -4.78 -6.46 -4.18
C ARG A 27 -5.75 -5.80 -5.16
N TYR A 28 -7.03 -6.18 -5.14
CA TYR A 28 -8.04 -5.59 -6.02
C TYR A 28 -8.35 -4.12 -5.68
N TRP A 29 -8.41 -3.75 -4.40
CA TRP A 29 -8.63 -2.35 -4.01
C TRP A 29 -7.49 -1.43 -4.46
N SER A 30 -6.24 -1.86 -4.31
CA SER A 30 -5.08 -1.08 -4.76
C SER A 30 -5.14 -0.81 -6.27
N GLN A 31 -5.64 -1.75 -7.07
CA GLN A 31 -5.82 -1.57 -8.52
C GLN A 31 -6.97 -0.61 -8.86
N GLU A 32 -8.11 -0.70 -8.16
CA GLU A 32 -9.32 0.07 -8.49
C GLU A 32 -9.18 1.58 -8.24
N VAL A 33 -8.48 1.97 -7.16
CA VAL A 33 -8.28 3.40 -6.84
C VAL A 33 -7.07 4.00 -7.56
N THR A 34 -6.08 3.16 -7.90
CA THR A 34 -5.08 3.56 -8.91
C THR A 34 -5.81 3.89 -10.21
N ARG A 35 -6.80 3.08 -10.64
CA ARG A 35 -7.60 3.34 -11.85
C ARG A 35 -8.45 4.61 -11.82
N THR A 36 -9.04 4.99 -10.68
CA THR A 36 -10.12 6.01 -10.67
C THR A 36 -9.71 7.40 -10.20
N SER A 37 -8.65 7.58 -9.40
CA SER A 37 -8.44 8.89 -8.74
C SER A 37 -7.16 9.65 -9.08
N ASN A 38 -6.04 9.00 -9.38
CA ASN A 38 -4.78 9.64 -9.84
C ASN A 38 -3.82 8.50 -10.23
N ALA A 39 -4.10 7.79 -11.33
CA ALA A 39 -3.34 6.62 -11.76
C ALA A 39 -1.90 7.02 -12.11
N LEU A 40 -1.00 6.92 -11.14
CA LEU A 40 0.42 6.88 -11.43
C LEU A 40 0.72 5.47 -11.94
N ASP A 41 1.51 5.38 -13.01
CA ASP A 41 2.03 4.09 -13.47
C ASP A 41 3.17 3.71 -12.52
N LEU A 42 2.80 3.00 -11.44
CA LEU A 42 3.69 2.63 -10.35
C LEU A 42 4.51 1.41 -10.70
N GLU A 43 5.76 1.42 -10.27
CA GLU A 43 6.63 0.26 -10.36
C GLU A 43 6.11 -0.88 -9.47
N PRO A 44 6.09 -2.14 -9.98
CA PRO A 44 5.58 -3.26 -9.21
C PRO A 44 6.30 -3.41 -7.86
N GLY A 45 5.52 -3.43 -6.77
CA GLY A 45 6.09 -3.59 -5.43
C GLY A 45 6.84 -2.37 -4.90
N VAL A 46 6.74 -1.17 -5.50
CA VAL A 46 7.45 0.04 -5.04
C VAL A 46 7.31 0.28 -3.52
N PHE A 47 6.14 0.02 -2.93
CA PHE A 47 5.93 0.22 -1.49
C PHE A 47 6.47 -0.90 -0.59
N THR A 48 6.98 -1.99 -1.15
CA THR A 48 7.58 -3.10 -0.41
C THR A 48 9.10 -3.01 -0.32
N TRP A 49 9.71 -2.00 -0.94
CA TRP A 49 11.15 -1.76 -0.90
C TRP A 49 11.61 -1.19 0.44
N ASP A 50 12.83 -1.52 0.84
CA ASP A 50 13.38 -1.12 2.14
C ASP A 50 14.11 0.22 2.11
N ASP A 51 14.47 0.75 0.93
CA ASP A 51 15.10 2.06 0.75
C ASP A 51 14.04 3.17 0.55
N PRO A 52 13.85 4.09 1.52
CA PRO A 52 12.93 5.22 1.38
C PRO A 52 13.23 6.14 0.20
N ALA A 53 14.50 6.32 -0.16
CA ALA A 53 14.91 7.19 -1.26
C ALA A 53 14.56 6.56 -2.61
N ALA A 54 14.70 5.24 -2.75
CA ALA A 54 14.25 4.51 -3.94
C ALA A 54 12.74 4.65 -4.14
N ILE A 55 11.94 4.50 -3.06
CA ILE A 55 10.49 4.70 -3.10
C ILE A 55 10.17 6.11 -3.59
N ALA A 56 10.81 7.14 -3.01
CA ALA A 56 10.57 8.53 -3.37
C ALA A 56 10.95 8.83 -4.83
N ARG A 57 12.08 8.31 -5.32
CA ARG A 57 12.53 8.46 -6.71
C ARG A 57 11.57 7.80 -7.70
N SER A 58 11.10 6.59 -7.40
CA SER A 58 10.14 5.88 -8.26
C SER A 58 8.79 6.61 -8.30
N LEU A 59 8.26 7.02 -7.14
CA LEU A 59 7.03 7.81 -7.05
C LEU A 59 7.14 9.16 -7.78
N LYS A 60 8.27 9.84 -7.67
CA LYS A 60 8.54 11.08 -8.41
C LYS A 60 8.47 10.82 -9.92
N ARG A 61 9.18 9.81 -10.42
CA ARG A 61 9.19 9.45 -11.84
C ARG A 61 7.77 9.17 -12.34
N SER A 62 7.02 8.30 -11.66
CA SER A 62 5.64 7.98 -12.04
C SER A 62 4.72 9.20 -11.98
N ALA A 63 4.94 10.11 -11.03
CA ALA A 63 4.18 11.35 -10.91
C ALA A 63 4.55 12.39 -11.97
N GLU A 64 5.78 12.42 -12.46
CA GLU A 64 6.18 13.33 -13.53
C GLU A 64 5.67 12.85 -14.89
N THR A 65 5.73 11.54 -15.14
CA THR A 65 5.32 10.93 -16.42
C THR A 65 3.81 10.78 -16.58
N SER A 66 3.05 10.69 -15.49
CA SER A 66 1.59 10.53 -15.58
C SER A 66 0.93 11.77 -16.19
N THR A 67 0.11 11.57 -17.21
CA THR A 67 -0.74 12.60 -17.83
C THR A 67 -2.14 12.66 -17.21
N ARG A 68 -2.51 11.68 -16.38
CA ARG A 68 -3.85 11.49 -15.80
C ARG A 68 -4.05 12.14 -14.42
N ARG A 69 -3.02 12.81 -13.93
CA ARG A 69 -2.98 13.42 -12.58
C ARG A 69 -3.67 14.78 -12.58
N LYS A 70 -4.43 15.05 -11.52
CA LYS A 70 -5.23 16.28 -11.35
C LYS A 70 -4.49 17.44 -10.67
N GLY A 71 -3.24 17.22 -10.26
CA GLY A 71 -2.45 18.19 -9.49
C GLY A 71 -0.96 18.15 -9.83
N THR A 72 -0.17 18.84 -9.00
CA THR A 72 1.29 18.86 -9.17
C THR A 72 1.90 17.47 -8.96
N PRO A 73 3.03 17.13 -9.62
CA PRO A 73 3.68 15.83 -9.44
C PRO A 73 3.95 15.49 -7.97
N PHE A 74 4.40 16.48 -7.19
CA PHE A 74 4.64 16.32 -5.76
C PHE A 74 3.35 15.96 -4.99
N GLN A 75 2.25 16.69 -5.22
CA GLN A 75 0.96 16.40 -4.57
C GLN A 75 0.46 15.01 -4.94
N SER A 76 0.61 14.59 -6.20
CA SER A 76 0.23 13.26 -6.65
C SER A 76 1.08 12.17 -5.98
N ALA A 77 2.40 12.33 -5.95
CA ALA A 77 3.31 11.38 -5.30
C ALA A 77 3.04 11.26 -3.79
N MET A 78 2.89 12.39 -3.09
CA MET A 78 2.61 12.42 -1.65
C MET A 78 1.24 11.81 -1.32
N SER A 79 0.22 12.14 -2.11
CA SER A 79 -1.13 11.56 -1.95
C SER A 79 -1.11 10.06 -2.16
N MET A 80 -0.36 9.57 -3.16
CA MET A 80 -0.23 8.14 -3.43
C MET A 80 0.46 7.41 -2.27
N LEU A 81 1.53 7.97 -1.71
CA LEU A 81 2.21 7.39 -0.55
C LEU A 81 1.31 7.37 0.70
N ASN A 82 0.64 8.49 1.00
CA ASN A 82 -0.31 8.57 2.12
C ASN A 82 -1.46 7.59 1.95
N PHE A 83 -1.98 7.48 0.73
CA PHE A 83 -3.03 6.54 0.39
C PHE A 83 -2.64 5.09 0.66
N TYR A 84 -1.44 4.68 0.24
CA TYR A 84 -0.93 3.34 0.51
C TYR A 84 -0.84 3.07 2.02
N ILE A 85 -0.25 3.99 2.79
CA ILE A 85 -0.11 3.87 4.24
C ILE A 85 -1.49 3.73 4.92
N ASN A 86 -2.43 4.60 4.56
CA ASN A 86 -3.77 4.62 5.14
C ASN A 86 -4.55 3.33 4.82
N ARG A 87 -4.39 2.80 3.59
CA ARG A 87 -5.05 1.57 3.15
C ARG A 87 -4.42 0.31 3.74
N ALA A 88 -3.11 0.28 3.91
CA ALA A 88 -2.43 -0.83 4.58
C ALA A 88 -2.82 -0.88 6.07
N GLY A 89 -2.97 0.29 6.69
CA GLY A 89 -3.55 0.45 8.01
C GLY A 89 -2.91 -0.48 9.06
N ARG A 90 -3.74 -1.22 9.79
CA ARG A 90 -3.30 -2.13 10.87
C ARG A 90 -2.52 -3.36 10.39
N ASN A 91 -2.57 -3.68 9.10
CA ASN A 91 -1.83 -4.82 8.54
C ASN A 91 -0.40 -4.45 8.12
N LEU A 92 -0.03 -3.17 8.23
CA LEU A 92 1.30 -2.69 7.91
C LEU A 92 2.23 -2.91 9.11
N PRO A 93 3.32 -3.70 8.97
CA PRO A 93 4.31 -3.84 10.04
C PRO A 93 4.87 -2.47 10.45
N ALA A 94 5.15 -2.30 11.74
CA ALA A 94 5.62 -1.02 12.28
C ALA A 94 6.91 -0.53 11.60
N GLU A 95 7.83 -1.44 11.27
CA GLU A 95 9.05 -1.13 10.52
C GLU A 95 8.75 -0.61 9.12
N ARG A 96 7.88 -1.31 8.38
CA ARG A 96 7.45 -0.89 7.04
C ARG A 96 6.79 0.48 7.08
N ARG A 97 5.95 0.74 8.09
CA ARG A 97 5.37 2.07 8.32
C ARG A 97 6.46 3.11 8.50
N ARG A 98 7.49 2.86 9.32
CA ARG A 98 8.61 3.80 9.50
C ARG A 98 9.35 4.07 8.18
N THR A 99 9.60 3.06 7.36
CA THR A 99 10.22 3.22 6.04
C THR A 99 9.38 4.12 5.13
N LEU A 100 8.07 3.89 5.07
CA LEU A 100 7.16 4.69 4.25
C LEU A 100 6.98 6.12 4.77
N GLU A 101 7.01 6.32 6.09
CA GLU A 101 7.04 7.67 6.67
C GLU A 101 8.34 8.41 6.34
N ARG A 102 9.50 7.74 6.37
CA ARG A 102 10.78 8.31 5.89
C ARG A 102 10.72 8.66 4.41
N ALA A 103 10.05 7.86 3.59
CA ALA A 103 9.88 8.13 2.17
C ALA A 103 9.10 9.45 1.91
N LYS A 104 8.26 9.91 2.84
CA LYS A 104 7.62 11.25 2.73
C LYS A 104 8.65 12.37 2.82
N ALA A 105 9.64 12.23 3.71
CA ALA A 105 10.73 13.20 3.83
C ALA A 105 11.62 13.17 2.59
N GLU A 106 11.92 11.98 2.06
CA GLU A 106 12.66 11.85 0.80
C GLU A 106 11.90 12.46 -0.38
N LEU A 107 10.57 12.31 -0.45
CA LEU A 107 9.74 12.97 -1.46
C LEU A 107 9.89 14.49 -1.40
N ARG A 108 9.87 15.09 -0.21
CA ARG A 108 10.11 16.53 -0.04
C ARG A 108 11.48 16.96 -0.58
N ARG A 109 12.52 16.17 -0.31
CA ARG A 109 13.89 16.42 -0.80
C ARG A 109 13.99 16.35 -2.32
N VAL A 110 13.52 15.27 -2.95
CA VAL A 110 13.65 15.07 -4.41
C VAL A 110 12.80 16.04 -5.25
N PHE A 111 11.82 16.69 -4.62
CA PHE A 111 11.00 17.76 -5.21
C PHE A 111 11.44 19.18 -4.78
N HIS A 112 12.52 19.32 -4.01
CA HIS A 112 13.02 20.60 -3.49
C HIS A 112 11.96 21.39 -2.71
N ARG A 113 11.10 20.69 -1.98
CA ARG A 113 10.05 21.24 -1.10
C ARG A 113 10.51 21.05 0.35
N ALA A 114 11.48 21.85 0.78
CA ALA A 114 11.98 21.86 2.16
C ALA A 114 11.06 22.70 3.06
#